data_AF-A0A8J8G3T2-F1
#
_entry.id   AF-A0A8J8G3T2-F1
#
_cell.length_a   1.000
_cell.length_b   1.000
_cell.length_c   1.000
_cell.angle_alpha   90.00
_cell.angle_beta   90.00
_cell.angle_gamma   90.00
#
_symmetry.space_group_name_H-M   'P 1'
#
loop_
_entity.id
_entity.type
_entity.pdbx_description
1 polymer ?
#
loop_
_entity_poly.entity_id
_entity_poly.type
_entity_poly.pdbx_seq_one_letter_code
_entity_poly.pdbx_strand_id
1 'polypeptide(L)'
;MDSKILIKSKKLSDKYNSSIYLKPQYYTKTQSHKDLWAKSAIKYIVSKNIKKIVLSSSGNLGLAIAAVAFENNIECQIISWSPILSVYEKLFQKYDVNLKLVQGIEEESKLFKIAKADGYFNLGLSSLERENKNLIGVEGFKVIALEIYENLQNKDLEIVIILPCSFGDLATGILKGFEDLVSSKNISKLPKFILVRANFENGNLARSIATNDTMPQVKKVLSKSCGESIYLNNKEFLNGKKIANEELNLDLELTSCGVFESLNKINSVELENKNVILILTALDRK
;
A
#
# COMPACT_ATOMS: atom_id res chain seq x y z
N MET A 1 17.97 7.17 4.47
CA MET A 1 17.30 6.71 5.70
C MET A 1 16.88 5.27 5.50
N ASP A 2 17.05 4.43 6.52
CA ASP A 2 16.80 2.98 6.50
C ASP A 2 15.29 2.69 6.41
N SER A 3 14.87 1.78 5.53
CA SER A 3 13.47 1.33 5.40
C SER A 3 12.94 0.67 6.66
N LYS A 4 13.85 0.17 7.52
CA LYS A 4 13.49 -0.46 8.80
C LYS A 4 13.02 0.52 9.87
N ILE A 5 13.17 1.82 9.69
CA ILE A 5 12.91 2.80 10.75
C ILE A 5 11.45 2.80 11.23
N LEU A 6 11.27 2.87 12.55
CA LEU A 6 10.01 3.17 13.22
C LEU A 6 10.20 4.46 14.04
N ILE A 7 9.50 5.52 13.68
CA ILE A 7 9.77 6.87 14.20
C ILE A 7 8.72 7.23 15.24
N LYS A 8 9.09 7.40 16.51
CA LYS A 8 8.16 7.87 17.53
C LYS A 8 7.85 9.36 17.32
N SER A 9 6.57 9.69 17.17
CA SER A 9 6.11 11.08 17.11
C SER A 9 5.76 11.57 18.50
N LYS A 10 6.65 12.35 19.13
CA LYS A 10 6.39 12.93 20.46
C LYS A 10 5.11 13.77 20.46
N LYS A 11 4.96 14.65 19.46
CA LYS A 11 3.80 15.54 19.32
C LYS A 11 2.47 14.78 19.27
N LEU A 12 2.38 13.75 18.43
CA LEU A 12 1.15 12.95 18.35
C LEU A 12 0.96 12.09 19.60
N SER A 13 2.05 11.55 20.16
CA SER A 13 1.98 10.76 21.39
C SER A 13 1.38 11.55 22.55
N ASP A 14 1.86 12.78 22.74
CA ASP A 14 1.38 13.69 23.79
C ASP A 14 -0.10 14.07 23.56
N LYS A 15 -0.50 14.30 22.29
CA LYS A 15 -1.87 14.70 21.94
C LYS A 15 -2.92 13.62 22.23
N TYR A 16 -2.59 12.35 22.01
CA TYR A 16 -3.55 11.23 22.11
C TYR A 16 -3.35 10.33 23.34
N ASN A 17 -2.42 10.67 24.24
CA ASN A 17 -2.05 9.87 25.40
C ASN A 17 -1.69 8.40 25.05
N SER A 18 -0.90 8.24 23.99
CA SER A 18 -0.51 6.94 23.43
C SER A 18 0.93 6.98 22.92
N SER A 19 1.57 5.83 22.69
CA SER A 19 2.84 5.80 21.96
C SER A 19 2.57 5.73 20.46
N ILE A 20 2.62 6.88 19.77
CA ILE A 20 2.36 6.96 18.33
C ILE A 20 3.67 6.90 17.55
N TYR A 21 3.73 5.94 16.63
CA TYR A 21 4.86 5.73 15.74
C TYR A 21 4.45 5.90 14.29
N LEU A 22 5.37 6.46 13.50
CA LEU A 22 5.27 6.56 12.06
C LEU A 22 6.13 5.44 11.46
N LYS A 23 5.56 4.68 10.53
CA LYS A 23 6.26 3.65 9.78
C LYS A 23 6.33 4.05 8.30
N PRO A 24 7.38 4.78 7.88
CA PRO A 24 7.62 5.08 6.48
C PRO A 24 7.77 3.80 5.65
N GLN A 25 7.01 3.70 4.57
CA GLN A 25 7.13 2.65 3.55
C GLN A 25 7.50 3.23 2.18
N TYR A 26 7.93 4.50 2.16
CA TYR A 26 8.38 5.22 0.99
C TYR A 26 9.90 5.39 0.91
N TYR A 27 10.68 4.83 1.86
CA TYR A 27 12.14 4.76 1.73
C TYR A 27 12.54 3.61 0.80
N THR A 28 12.10 3.73 -0.45
CA THR A 28 12.22 2.72 -1.49
C THR A 28 12.52 3.40 -2.83
N LYS A 29 12.94 2.62 -3.83
CA LYS A 29 13.42 3.14 -5.13
C LYS A 29 12.40 4.03 -5.83
N THR A 30 11.13 3.62 -5.84
CA THR A 30 10.05 4.40 -6.43
C THR A 30 9.34 5.29 -5.43
N GLN A 31 9.78 5.33 -4.17
CA GLN A 31 9.19 6.12 -3.08
C GLN A 31 7.77 5.71 -2.69
N SER A 32 7.46 4.42 -2.77
CA SER A 32 6.17 3.85 -2.36
C SER A 32 6.31 2.42 -1.83
N HIS A 33 5.44 2.07 -0.89
CA HIS A 33 5.32 0.71 -0.36
C HIS A 33 5.15 -0.35 -1.46
N LYS A 34 4.62 0.03 -2.63
CA LYS A 34 4.44 -0.86 -3.78
C LYS A 34 5.74 -1.51 -4.27
N ASP A 35 6.90 -0.96 -3.95
CA ASP A 35 8.19 -1.61 -4.21
C ASP A 35 8.34 -2.95 -3.50
N LEU A 36 7.81 -3.09 -2.27
CA LEU A 36 7.82 -4.38 -1.56
C LEU A 36 6.96 -5.42 -2.29
N TRP A 37 5.79 -5.01 -2.76
CA TRP A 37 4.91 -5.85 -3.56
C TRP A 37 5.60 -6.27 -4.86
N ALA A 38 6.18 -5.30 -5.58
CA ALA A 38 6.85 -5.54 -6.86
C ALA A 38 8.05 -6.47 -6.72
N LYS A 39 8.88 -6.29 -5.69
CA LYS A 39 10.02 -7.20 -5.41
C LYS A 39 9.57 -8.64 -5.19
N SER A 40 8.53 -8.85 -4.38
CA SER A 40 7.98 -10.20 -4.15
C SER A 40 7.38 -10.79 -5.43
N ALA A 41 6.61 -10.00 -6.17
CA ALA A 41 5.98 -10.42 -7.42
C ALA A 41 7.01 -10.79 -8.49
N ILE A 42 8.03 -9.95 -8.70
CA ILE A 42 9.07 -10.20 -9.71
C ILE A 42 9.95 -11.38 -9.32
N LYS A 43 10.24 -11.61 -8.03
CA LYS A 43 10.94 -12.83 -7.59
C LYS A 43 10.21 -14.09 -8.05
N TYR A 44 8.88 -14.12 -7.96
CA TYR A 44 8.08 -15.21 -8.49
C TYR A 44 8.17 -15.31 -10.02
N ILE A 45 8.06 -14.19 -10.74
CA ILE A 45 8.20 -14.14 -12.21
C ILE A 45 9.54 -14.73 -12.66
N VAL A 46 10.64 -14.33 -12.02
CA VAL A 46 11.98 -14.87 -12.27
C VAL A 46 12.01 -16.37 -12.00
N SER A 47 11.45 -16.84 -10.88
CA SER A 47 11.41 -18.28 -10.53
C SER A 47 10.63 -19.15 -11.54
N LYS A 48 9.73 -18.53 -12.32
CA LYS A 48 8.96 -19.18 -13.38
C LYS A 48 9.57 -19.01 -14.76
N ASN A 49 10.78 -18.45 -14.85
CA ASN A 49 11.46 -18.14 -16.12
C ASN A 49 10.63 -17.24 -17.05
N ILE A 50 9.71 -16.45 -16.51
CA ILE A 50 8.90 -15.51 -17.28
C ILE A 50 9.76 -14.28 -17.60
N LYS A 51 9.76 -13.86 -18.86
CA LYS A 51 10.58 -12.74 -19.37
C LYS A 51 9.79 -11.53 -19.82
N LYS A 52 8.46 -11.65 -19.92
CA LYS A 52 7.58 -10.58 -20.39
C LYS A 52 6.37 -10.46 -19.47
N ILE A 53 6.06 -9.25 -19.01
CA ILE A 53 4.91 -8.99 -18.12
C ILE A 53 4.07 -7.82 -18.64
N VAL A 54 2.74 -7.95 -18.53
CA VAL A 54 1.78 -6.91 -18.89
C VAL A 54 0.89 -6.58 -17.70
N LEU A 55 0.54 -5.31 -17.51
CA LEU A 55 -0.33 -4.87 -16.42
C LEU A 55 -1.10 -3.58 -16.75
N SER A 56 -2.17 -3.37 -16.00
CA SER A 56 -3.01 -2.16 -16.06
C SER A 56 -2.86 -1.37 -14.77
N SER A 57 -1.91 -0.44 -14.75
CA SER A 57 -1.70 0.50 -13.64
C SER A 57 -0.73 1.60 -14.05
N SER A 58 -1.17 2.85 -14.03
CA SER A 58 -0.33 4.03 -14.27
C SER A 58 0.14 4.74 -12.99
N GLY A 59 -0.17 4.18 -11.81
CA GLY A 59 0.21 4.75 -10.52
C GLY A 59 1.40 4.03 -9.87
N ASN A 60 1.51 4.19 -8.54
CA ASN A 60 2.57 3.60 -7.71
C ASN A 60 2.88 2.13 -8.00
N LEU A 61 1.85 1.29 -8.20
CA LEU A 61 2.06 -0.13 -8.46
C LEU A 61 2.72 -0.37 -9.82
N GLY A 62 2.23 0.28 -10.87
CA GLY A 62 2.82 0.19 -12.21
C GLY A 62 4.27 0.65 -12.21
N LEU A 63 4.56 1.77 -11.54
CA LEU A 63 5.91 2.31 -11.44
C LEU A 63 6.87 1.37 -10.70
N ALA A 64 6.44 0.83 -9.56
CA ALA A 64 7.22 -0.14 -8.79
C ALA A 64 7.53 -1.41 -9.61
N ILE A 65 6.52 -1.95 -10.32
CA ILE A 65 6.70 -3.14 -11.16
C ILE A 65 7.65 -2.85 -12.31
N ALA A 66 7.50 -1.73 -13.02
CA ALA A 66 8.42 -1.33 -14.08
C ALA A 66 9.87 -1.22 -13.57
N ALA A 67 10.06 -0.55 -12.43
CA ALA A 67 11.38 -0.35 -11.85
C ALA A 67 12.09 -1.66 -11.47
N VAL A 68 11.36 -2.61 -10.88
CA VAL A 68 11.92 -3.91 -10.46
C VAL A 68 12.06 -4.86 -11.66
N ALA A 69 11.14 -4.83 -12.63
CA ALA A 69 11.24 -5.61 -13.86
C ALA A 69 12.48 -5.21 -14.68
N PHE A 70 12.73 -3.90 -14.81
CA PHE A 70 13.91 -3.36 -15.47
C PHE A 70 15.22 -3.88 -14.83
N GLU A 71 15.32 -3.88 -13.50
CA GLU A 71 16.48 -4.42 -12.77
C GLU A 71 16.71 -5.92 -12.99
N ASN A 72 15.68 -6.66 -13.39
CA ASN A 72 15.71 -8.11 -13.58
C ASN A 72 15.69 -8.53 -15.07
N ASN A 73 15.86 -7.58 -16.00
CA ASN A 73 15.80 -7.81 -17.44
C ASN A 73 14.49 -8.49 -17.88
N ILE A 74 13.36 -8.02 -17.35
CA ILE A 74 12.01 -8.47 -17.71
C ILE A 74 11.34 -7.36 -18.52
N GLU A 75 10.91 -7.69 -19.73
CA GLU A 75 10.16 -6.80 -20.61
C GLU A 75 8.82 -6.46 -19.95
N CYS A 76 8.55 -5.16 -19.77
CA CYS A 76 7.37 -4.68 -19.06
C CYS A 76 6.50 -3.83 -20.00
N GLN A 77 5.24 -4.22 -20.17
CA GLN A 77 4.24 -3.44 -20.89
C GLN A 77 3.16 -2.94 -19.93
N ILE A 78 2.98 -1.62 -19.87
CA ILE A 78 1.93 -0.99 -19.08
C ILE A 78 0.86 -0.47 -20.03
N ILE A 79 -0.37 -0.93 -19.86
CA ILE A 79 -1.53 -0.42 -20.58
C ILE A 79 -2.33 0.45 -19.61
N SER A 80 -2.62 1.71 -19.95
CA SER A 80 -3.42 2.56 -19.06
C SER A 80 -4.25 3.57 -19.83
N TRP A 81 -5.29 4.11 -19.20
CA TRP A 81 -6.17 5.07 -19.84
C TRP A 81 -5.52 6.46 -19.87
N SER A 82 -5.60 7.11 -21.02
CA SER A 82 -5.16 8.50 -21.18
C SER A 82 -6.21 9.47 -20.63
N PRO A 83 -5.80 10.60 -20.02
CA PRO A 83 -4.42 10.97 -19.68
C PRO A 83 -3.96 10.31 -18.37
N ILE A 84 -2.64 10.15 -18.22
CA ILE A 84 -1.99 9.86 -16.93
C ILE A 84 -1.31 11.12 -16.40
N LEU A 85 -0.98 11.15 -15.11
CA LEU A 85 -0.23 12.27 -14.54
C LEU A 85 1.17 12.32 -15.15
N SER A 86 1.59 13.51 -15.60
CA SER A 86 2.87 13.73 -16.30
C SER A 86 4.10 13.31 -15.49
N VAL A 87 4.03 13.39 -14.17
CA VAL A 87 5.09 12.89 -13.27
C VAL A 87 5.32 11.39 -13.44
N TYR A 88 4.25 10.59 -13.57
CA TYR A 88 4.35 9.15 -13.77
C TYR A 88 4.87 8.82 -15.18
N GLU A 89 4.43 9.56 -16.21
CA GLU A 89 4.94 9.41 -17.57
C GLU A 89 6.47 9.61 -17.63
N LYS A 90 6.98 10.68 -17.02
CA LYS A 90 8.43 10.94 -16.91
C LYS A 90 9.17 9.86 -16.11
N LEU A 91 8.55 9.35 -15.04
CA LEU A 91 9.16 8.30 -14.22
C LEU A 91 9.22 6.96 -14.96
N PHE A 92 8.21 6.64 -15.78
CA PHE A 92 8.19 5.44 -16.62
C PHE A 92 9.31 5.43 -17.67
N GLN A 93 9.65 6.59 -18.25
CA GLN A 93 10.76 6.72 -19.21
C GLN A 93 12.12 6.24 -18.65
N LYS A 94 12.28 6.20 -17.32
CA LYS A 94 13.51 5.72 -16.67
C LYS A 94 13.70 4.21 -16.68
N TYR A 95 12.66 3.44 -17.02
CA TYR A 95 12.62 1.98 -16.82
C TYR A 95 12.33 1.18 -18.10
N ASP A 96 12.57 1.77 -19.27
CA ASP A 96 12.38 1.14 -20.59
C ASP A 96 11.05 0.37 -20.73
N VAL A 97 9.98 0.97 -20.20
CA VAL A 97 8.66 0.35 -20.17
C VAL A 97 7.93 0.66 -21.47
N ASN A 98 7.28 -0.36 -22.04
CA ASN A 98 6.38 -0.17 -23.17
C ASN A 98 5.03 0.37 -22.65
N LEU A 99 4.94 1.69 -22.50
CA LEU A 99 3.71 2.37 -22.08
C LEU A 99 2.74 2.53 -23.26
N LYS A 100 1.54 1.97 -23.13
CA LYS A 100 0.42 2.10 -24.07
C LYS A 100 -0.72 2.87 -23.41
N LEU A 101 -0.96 4.10 -23.88
CA LEU A 101 -2.08 4.92 -23.43
C LEU A 101 -3.27 4.72 -24.36
N VAL A 102 -4.43 4.38 -23.79
CA VAL A 102 -5.66 4.03 -24.53
C VAL A 102 -6.84 4.91 -24.10
N GLN A 103 -7.91 4.96 -24.90
CA GLN A 103 -9.08 5.82 -24.63
C GLN A 103 -10.22 5.11 -23.86
N GLY A 104 -10.11 3.80 -23.64
CA GLY A 104 -11.13 3.08 -22.87
C GLY A 104 -10.91 1.56 -22.79
N ILE A 105 -11.89 0.90 -22.17
CA ILE A 105 -11.82 -0.52 -21.79
C ILE A 105 -11.71 -1.47 -23.00
N GLU A 106 -12.30 -1.12 -24.14
CA GLU A 106 -12.28 -1.96 -25.35
C GLU A 106 -10.87 -2.05 -25.93
N GLU A 107 -10.21 -0.89 -26.08
CA GLU A 107 -8.84 -0.81 -26.57
C GLU A 107 -7.86 -1.43 -25.59
N GLU A 108 -8.04 -1.17 -24.28
CA GLU A 108 -7.29 -1.85 -23.22
C GLU A 108 -7.40 -3.37 -23.36
N SER A 109 -8.62 -3.89 -23.46
CA SER A 109 -8.89 -5.32 -23.56
C SER A 109 -8.27 -5.93 -24.82
N LYS A 110 -8.31 -5.22 -25.95
CA LYS A 110 -7.67 -5.62 -27.20
C LYS A 110 -6.15 -5.73 -27.03
N LEU A 111 -5.51 -4.71 -26.46
CA LEU A 111 -4.06 -4.72 -26.23
C LEU A 111 -3.63 -5.79 -25.23
N PHE A 112 -4.42 -6.08 -24.20
CA PHE A 112 -4.15 -7.20 -23.29
C PHE A 112 -4.20 -8.56 -24.00
N LYS A 113 -5.16 -8.76 -24.91
CA LYS A 113 -5.25 -9.99 -25.70
C LYS A 113 -4.03 -10.16 -26.60
N ILE A 114 -3.60 -9.08 -27.27
CA ILE A 114 -2.39 -9.08 -28.11
C ILE A 114 -1.16 -9.41 -27.27
N ALA A 115 -0.95 -8.70 -26.15
CA ALA A 115 0.18 -8.96 -25.26
C ALA A 115 0.22 -10.41 -24.77
N LYS A 116 -0.93 -10.97 -24.36
CA LYS A 116 -1.02 -12.38 -23.95
C LYS A 116 -0.65 -13.33 -25.10
N ALA A 117 -1.09 -13.06 -26.32
CA ALA A 117 -0.71 -13.84 -27.51
C ALA A 117 0.80 -13.74 -27.80
N ASP A 118 1.41 -12.59 -27.51
CA ASP A 118 2.86 -12.36 -27.64
C ASP A 118 3.69 -12.91 -26.45
N GLY A 119 3.08 -13.72 -25.59
CA GLY A 119 3.74 -14.41 -24.48
C GLY A 119 3.90 -13.58 -23.20
N TYR A 120 3.22 -12.43 -23.08
CA TYR A 120 3.25 -11.65 -21.85
C TYR A 120 2.43 -12.29 -20.74
N PHE A 121 3.03 -12.42 -19.56
CA PHE A 121 2.32 -12.80 -18.36
C PHE A 121 1.58 -11.60 -17.77
N ASN A 122 0.27 -11.71 -17.55
CA ASN A 122 -0.47 -10.63 -16.89
C ASN A 122 -0.11 -10.57 -15.39
N LEU A 123 0.61 -9.53 -14.97
CA LEU A 123 0.96 -9.26 -13.57
C LEU A 123 0.03 -8.22 -12.92
N GLY A 124 -0.97 -7.72 -13.65
CA GLY A 124 -1.95 -6.78 -13.15
C GLY A 124 -2.86 -7.35 -12.06
N LEU A 125 -3.39 -6.45 -11.23
CA LEU A 125 -4.35 -6.75 -10.15
C LEU A 125 -5.82 -6.55 -10.58
N SER A 126 -6.15 -6.75 -11.86
CA SER A 126 -7.52 -6.55 -12.34
C SER A 126 -8.50 -7.52 -11.67
N SER A 127 -9.74 -7.07 -11.44
CA SER A 127 -10.74 -7.72 -10.59
C SER A 127 -11.01 -9.20 -10.92
N LEU A 128 -10.97 -9.58 -12.20
CA LEU A 128 -11.27 -10.95 -12.66
C LEU A 128 -10.13 -11.96 -12.39
N GLU A 129 -8.88 -11.50 -12.23
CA GLU A 129 -7.73 -12.39 -12.01
C GLU A 129 -7.12 -12.21 -10.60
N ARG A 130 -7.74 -11.36 -9.78
CA ARG A 130 -7.27 -10.93 -8.46
C ARG A 130 -7.22 -12.05 -7.44
N GLU A 131 -8.18 -12.97 -7.45
CA GLU A 131 -8.27 -14.04 -6.45
C GLU A 131 -7.06 -15.00 -6.49
N ASN A 132 -6.53 -15.29 -7.68
CA ASN A 132 -5.39 -16.18 -7.86
C ASN A 132 -4.03 -15.46 -7.82
N LYS A 133 -3.99 -14.16 -8.19
CA LYS A 133 -2.73 -13.39 -8.30
C LYS A 133 -2.40 -12.56 -7.06
N ASN A 134 -3.39 -12.29 -6.19
CA ASN A 134 -3.19 -11.52 -4.96
C ASN A 134 -2.14 -12.12 -4.02
N LEU A 135 -1.86 -13.42 -4.09
CA LEU A 135 -0.93 -14.06 -3.17
C LEU A 135 0.54 -13.71 -3.46
N ILE A 136 0.90 -13.41 -4.71
CA ILE A 136 2.32 -13.38 -5.11
C ILE A 136 3.05 -12.15 -4.57
N GLY A 137 2.47 -10.95 -4.71
CA GLY A 137 3.11 -9.73 -4.23
C GLY A 137 2.81 -9.41 -2.77
N VAL A 138 1.70 -9.91 -2.20
CA VAL A 138 1.30 -9.63 -0.81
C VAL A 138 2.32 -10.16 0.21
N GLU A 139 3.03 -11.25 -0.09
CA GLU A 139 4.12 -11.76 0.76
C GLU A 139 5.18 -10.69 1.06
N GLY A 140 5.43 -9.79 0.10
CA GLY A 140 6.42 -8.71 0.25
C GLY A 140 6.13 -7.76 1.41
N PHE A 141 4.87 -7.64 1.83
CA PHE A 141 4.48 -6.76 2.94
C PHE A 141 4.63 -7.39 4.33
N LYS A 142 4.85 -8.72 4.43
CA LYS A 142 5.03 -9.39 5.73
C LYS A 142 6.21 -8.83 6.51
N VAL A 143 7.25 -8.40 5.79
CA VAL A 143 8.47 -7.79 6.37
C VAL A 143 8.14 -6.58 7.25
N ILE A 144 7.09 -5.83 6.95
CA ILE A 144 6.69 -4.65 7.72
C ILE A 144 6.30 -5.05 9.15
N ALA A 145 5.62 -6.17 9.34
CA ALA A 145 5.25 -6.67 10.67
C ALA A 145 6.51 -7.05 11.48
N LEU A 146 7.45 -7.74 10.84
CA LEU A 146 8.73 -8.10 11.46
C LEU A 146 9.52 -6.85 11.87
N GLU A 147 9.62 -5.87 10.97
CA GLU A 147 10.29 -4.60 11.27
C GLU A 147 9.62 -3.86 12.44
N ILE A 148 8.28 -3.82 12.51
CA ILE A 148 7.57 -3.23 13.65
C ILE A 148 7.90 -3.97 14.94
N TYR A 149 7.83 -5.30 14.94
CA TYR A 149 8.12 -6.14 16.10
C TYR A 149 9.55 -5.95 16.62
N GLU A 150 10.54 -5.96 15.72
CA GLU A 150 11.95 -5.75 16.04
C GLU A 150 12.19 -4.34 16.63
N ASN A 151 11.60 -3.30 16.03
CA ASN A 151 11.75 -1.92 16.52
C ASN A 151 11.08 -1.70 17.88
N LEU A 152 10.02 -2.44 18.20
CA LEU A 152 9.38 -2.46 19.51
C LEU A 152 10.11 -3.36 20.53
N GLN A 153 11.33 -3.80 20.20
CA GLN A 153 12.22 -4.59 21.04
C GLN A 153 11.60 -5.94 21.45
N ASN A 154 10.83 -6.56 20.55
CA ASN A 154 10.27 -7.90 20.73
C ASN A 154 9.36 -8.04 21.97
N LYS A 155 8.77 -6.92 22.44
CA LYS A 155 7.85 -6.92 23.57
C LYS A 155 6.44 -7.24 23.10
N ASP A 156 5.74 -8.07 23.87
CA ASP A 156 4.32 -8.32 23.70
C ASP A 156 3.56 -7.07 24.15
N LEU A 157 3.11 -6.27 23.19
CA LEU A 157 2.51 -4.96 23.41
C LEU A 157 1.15 -4.89 22.71
N GLU A 158 0.22 -4.13 23.29
CA GLU A 158 -0.99 -3.77 22.57
C GLU A 158 -0.65 -2.84 21.41
N ILE A 159 -0.81 -3.37 20.18
CA ILE A 159 -0.49 -2.68 18.94
C ILE A 159 -1.79 -2.41 18.17
N VAL A 160 -1.92 -1.16 17.71
CA VAL A 160 -2.96 -0.73 16.76
C VAL A 160 -2.26 -0.28 15.47
N ILE A 161 -2.62 -0.87 14.34
CA ILE A 161 -2.05 -0.52 13.03
C ILE A 161 -3.08 0.25 12.24
N ILE A 162 -2.74 1.49 11.88
CA ILE A 162 -3.57 2.38 11.09
C ILE A 162 -2.91 2.56 9.73
N LEU A 163 -3.63 2.25 8.66
CA LEU A 163 -3.07 2.30 7.31
C LEU A 163 -4.10 2.65 6.24
N PRO A 164 -3.69 3.33 5.15
CA PRO A 164 -4.51 3.49 3.98
C PRO A 164 -4.82 2.13 3.36
N CYS A 165 -6.08 1.90 3.00
CA CYS A 165 -6.53 0.62 2.49
C CYS A 165 -7.43 0.79 1.29
N SER A 166 -7.01 0.21 0.16
CA SER A 166 -7.85 -0.01 -1.01
C SER A 166 -8.47 -1.41 -0.89
N PHE A 167 -8.16 -2.31 -1.81
CA PHE A 167 -8.64 -3.69 -1.80
C PHE A 167 -7.95 -4.65 -0.79
N GLY A 168 -7.23 -4.14 0.22
CA GLY A 168 -6.74 -4.95 1.35
C GLY A 168 -5.35 -5.59 1.22
N ASP A 169 -4.60 -5.43 0.13
CA ASP A 169 -3.32 -6.14 -0.08
C ASP A 169 -2.26 -5.83 0.99
N LEU A 170 -2.05 -4.53 1.27
CA LEU A 170 -1.08 -4.06 2.26
C LEU A 170 -1.44 -4.60 3.65
N ALA A 171 -2.71 -4.41 4.04
CA ALA A 171 -3.21 -4.89 5.32
C ALA A 171 -3.11 -6.41 5.45
N THR A 172 -3.42 -7.15 4.38
CA THR A 172 -3.32 -8.62 4.36
C THR A 172 -1.90 -9.09 4.57
N GLY A 173 -0.93 -8.48 3.88
CA GLY A 173 0.46 -8.91 4.01
C GLY A 173 1.07 -8.55 5.36
N ILE A 174 0.75 -7.37 5.92
CA ILE A 174 1.14 -7.03 7.30
C ILE A 174 0.50 -8.01 8.29
N LEU A 175 -0.80 -8.28 8.18
CA LEU A 175 -1.50 -9.24 9.03
C LEU A 175 -0.84 -10.62 8.98
N LYS A 176 -0.51 -11.12 7.79
CA LYS A 176 0.20 -12.41 7.64
C LYS A 176 1.56 -12.42 8.32
N GLY A 177 2.28 -11.30 8.32
CA GLY A 177 3.54 -11.17 9.06
C GLY A 177 3.33 -11.27 10.58
N PHE A 178 2.25 -10.69 11.11
CA PHE A 178 1.87 -10.87 12.51
C PHE A 178 1.34 -12.28 12.82
N GLU A 179 0.63 -12.92 11.90
CA GLU A 179 0.20 -14.33 12.04
C GLU A 179 1.41 -15.27 12.14
N ASP A 180 2.47 -15.03 11.36
CA ASP A 180 3.72 -15.77 11.49
C ASP A 180 4.33 -15.58 12.90
N LEU A 181 4.37 -14.34 13.40
CA LEU A 181 4.88 -14.04 14.75
C LEU A 181 4.05 -14.70 15.87
N VAL A 182 2.73 -14.77 15.71
CA VAL A 182 1.87 -15.52 16.65
C VAL A 182 2.18 -17.02 16.55
N SER A 183 2.30 -17.55 15.34
CA SER A 183 2.54 -18.99 15.10
C SER A 183 3.90 -19.44 15.65
N SER A 184 4.91 -18.57 15.60
CA SER A 184 6.23 -18.80 16.21
C SER A 184 6.29 -18.46 17.69
N LYS A 185 5.16 -18.09 18.32
CA LYS A 185 5.04 -17.70 19.74
C LYS A 185 5.89 -16.48 20.13
N ASN A 186 6.20 -15.62 19.17
CA ASN A 186 6.92 -14.36 19.39
C ASN A 186 6.02 -13.26 19.99
N ILE A 187 4.71 -13.32 19.72
CA ILE A 187 3.66 -12.48 20.33
C ILE A 187 2.45 -13.35 20.67
N SER A 188 1.64 -12.90 21.63
CA SER A 188 0.47 -13.68 22.08
C SER A 188 -0.82 -13.34 21.32
N LYS A 189 -0.89 -12.15 20.70
CA LYS A 189 -2.11 -11.61 20.10
C LYS A 189 -1.82 -10.84 18.81
N LEU A 190 -2.78 -10.89 17.88
CA LEU A 190 -2.74 -10.06 16.67
C LEU A 190 -3.03 -8.58 16.99
N PRO A 191 -2.40 -7.63 16.29
CA PRO A 191 -2.73 -6.21 16.44
C PRO A 191 -4.13 -5.89 15.91
N LYS A 192 -4.78 -4.85 16.46
CA LYS A 192 -6.00 -4.28 15.87
C LYS A 192 -5.64 -3.52 14.60
N PHE A 193 -6.35 -3.75 13.50
CA PHE A 193 -6.17 -2.98 12.27
C PHE A 193 -7.29 -1.94 12.11
N ILE A 194 -6.91 -0.73 11.75
CA ILE A 194 -7.82 0.36 11.37
C ILE A 194 -7.52 0.73 9.92
N LEU A 195 -8.48 0.45 9.04
CA LEU A 195 -8.33 0.61 7.60
C LEU A 195 -8.88 1.98 7.20
N VAL A 196 -7.99 2.88 6.78
CA VAL A 196 -8.38 4.23 6.33
C VAL A 196 -8.73 4.19 4.85
N ARG A 197 -9.94 4.63 4.51
CA ARG A 197 -10.54 4.50 3.18
C ARG A 197 -11.16 5.83 2.76
N ALA A 198 -11.40 5.99 1.47
CA ALA A 198 -12.11 7.15 0.96
C ALA A 198 -13.57 6.82 0.66
N ASN A 199 -14.48 7.77 0.86
CA ASN A 199 -15.89 7.61 0.48
C ASN A 199 -16.06 7.36 -1.03
N PHE A 200 -17.09 6.61 -1.43
CA PHE A 200 -17.45 6.52 -2.84
C PHE A 200 -18.24 7.76 -3.27
N GLU A 201 -17.54 8.81 -3.66
CA GLU A 201 -18.12 10.08 -4.11
C GLU A 201 -17.48 10.53 -5.44
N ASN A 202 -18.28 11.18 -6.30
CA ASN A 202 -17.76 11.79 -7.52
C ASN A 202 -16.74 12.89 -7.17
N GLY A 203 -15.59 12.90 -7.84
CA GLY A 203 -14.52 13.86 -7.56
C GLY A 203 -13.68 13.55 -6.31
N ASN A 204 -13.69 12.30 -5.82
CA ASN A 204 -12.83 11.92 -4.70
C ASN A 204 -11.34 12.08 -5.05
N LEU A 205 -10.62 12.88 -4.26
CA LEU A 205 -9.19 13.13 -4.43
C LEU A 205 -8.33 11.90 -4.07
N ALA A 206 -8.83 11.06 -3.16
CA ALA A 206 -8.21 9.82 -2.70
C ALA A 206 -8.81 8.58 -3.39
N ARG A 207 -9.21 8.71 -4.67
CA ARG A 207 -9.92 7.68 -5.44
C ARG A 207 -9.26 6.29 -5.43
N SER A 208 -7.93 6.20 -5.34
CA SER A 208 -7.22 4.91 -5.34
C SER A 208 -7.53 4.02 -4.13
N ILE A 209 -8.08 4.60 -3.05
CA ILE A 209 -8.56 3.88 -1.86
C ILE A 209 -10.07 4.06 -1.63
N ALA A 210 -10.81 4.58 -2.62
CA ALA A 210 -12.28 4.62 -2.62
C ALA A 210 -12.82 3.22 -2.94
N THR A 211 -12.84 2.35 -1.93
CA THR A 211 -13.26 0.95 -1.99
C THR A 211 -14.03 0.62 -0.71
N ASN A 212 -14.77 -0.50 -0.67
CA ASN A 212 -15.64 -0.84 0.45
C ASN A 212 -15.16 -2.12 1.16
N ASP A 213 -15.82 -2.45 2.27
CA ASP A 213 -15.50 -3.62 3.09
C ASP A 213 -16.02 -4.93 2.50
N THR A 214 -16.65 -4.91 1.31
CA THR A 214 -17.16 -6.16 0.71
C THR A 214 -16.03 -7.02 0.12
N MET A 215 -14.84 -6.45 -0.08
CA MET A 215 -13.67 -7.14 -0.59
C MET A 215 -13.22 -8.27 0.35
N PRO A 216 -13.04 -9.51 -0.14
CA PRO A 216 -12.70 -10.67 0.72
C PRO A 216 -11.46 -10.46 1.60
N GLN A 217 -10.42 -9.83 1.06
CA GLN A 217 -9.19 -9.51 1.81
C GLN A 217 -9.46 -8.54 2.96
N VAL A 218 -10.29 -7.52 2.71
CA VAL A 218 -10.67 -6.52 3.72
C VAL A 218 -11.49 -7.19 4.83
N LYS A 219 -12.52 -7.96 4.48
CA LYS A 219 -13.32 -8.73 5.46
C LYS A 219 -12.45 -9.61 6.35
N LYS A 220 -11.50 -10.34 5.74
CA LYS A 220 -10.59 -11.23 6.46
C LYS A 220 -9.70 -10.46 7.43
N VAL A 221 -9.18 -9.31 7.03
CA VAL A 221 -8.36 -8.48 7.92
C VAL A 221 -9.19 -8.01 9.11
N LEU A 222 -10.34 -7.38 8.84
CA LEU A 222 -11.21 -6.84 9.88
C LEU A 222 -11.67 -7.91 10.88
N SER A 223 -12.05 -9.09 10.40
CA SER A 223 -12.50 -10.18 11.27
C SER A 223 -11.37 -10.75 12.13
N LYS A 224 -10.18 -10.97 11.56
CA LYS A 224 -9.05 -11.55 12.31
C LYS A 224 -8.42 -10.58 13.30
N SER A 225 -8.43 -9.29 13.01
CA SER A 225 -7.83 -8.28 13.89
C SER A 225 -8.82 -7.67 14.88
N CYS A 226 -10.10 -8.07 14.86
CA CYS A 226 -11.20 -7.32 15.50
C CYS A 226 -11.12 -5.81 15.15
N GLY A 227 -10.84 -5.54 13.87
CA GLY A 227 -10.56 -4.20 13.35
C GLY A 227 -11.79 -3.51 12.80
N GLU A 228 -11.59 -2.29 12.30
CA GLU A 228 -12.64 -1.50 11.65
C GLU A 228 -12.10 -0.67 10.48
N SER A 229 -13.02 -0.18 9.66
CA SER A 229 -12.72 0.75 8.57
C SER A 229 -13.19 2.15 8.94
N ILE A 230 -12.31 3.14 8.76
CA ILE A 230 -12.64 4.56 8.86
C ILE A 230 -12.68 5.16 7.47
N TYR A 231 -13.83 5.72 7.12
CA TYR A 231 -14.04 6.39 5.85
C TYR A 231 -13.86 7.90 6.01
N LEU A 232 -13.10 8.47 5.08
CA LEU A 232 -12.78 9.89 5.01
C LEU A 232 -13.29 10.51 3.69
N ASN A 233 -13.79 11.74 3.78
CA ASN A 233 -14.11 12.59 2.64
C ASN A 233 -12.89 13.44 2.21
N ASN A 234 -13.03 14.20 1.13
CA ASN A 234 -11.95 15.04 0.59
C ASN A 234 -11.40 16.05 1.60
N LYS A 235 -12.27 16.71 2.38
CA LYS A 235 -11.86 17.72 3.39
C LYS A 235 -11.01 17.06 4.48
N GLU A 236 -11.42 15.89 4.94
CA GLU A 236 -10.71 15.10 5.94
C GLU A 236 -9.32 14.64 5.45
N PHE A 237 -9.19 14.21 4.19
CA PHE A 237 -7.87 13.92 3.62
C PHE A 237 -6.97 15.17 3.54
N LEU A 238 -7.54 16.33 3.17
CA LEU A 238 -6.80 17.59 3.14
C LEU A 238 -6.37 18.03 4.54
N ASN A 239 -7.20 17.83 5.57
CA ASN A 239 -6.80 18.03 6.96
C ASN A 239 -5.62 17.12 7.33
N GLY A 240 -5.70 15.83 6.99
CA GLY A 240 -4.59 14.89 7.20
C GLY A 240 -3.29 15.36 6.51
N LYS A 241 -3.40 15.91 5.29
CA LYS A 241 -2.24 16.46 4.56
C LYS A 241 -1.69 17.71 5.23
N LYS A 242 -2.56 18.56 5.79
CA LYS A 242 -2.15 19.72 6.60
C LYS A 242 -1.35 19.27 7.83
N ILE A 243 -1.83 18.27 8.56
CA ILE A 243 -1.09 17.70 9.71
C ILE A 243 0.27 17.16 9.26
N ALA A 244 0.31 16.38 8.17
CA ALA A 244 1.57 15.83 7.63
C ALA A 244 2.58 16.93 7.30
N ASN A 245 2.16 17.96 6.56
CA ASN A 245 3.04 19.03 6.09
C ASN A 245 3.44 19.99 7.20
N GLU A 246 2.47 20.57 7.91
CA GLU A 246 2.70 21.70 8.82
C GLU A 246 3.16 21.23 10.20
N GLU A 247 2.69 20.08 10.66
CA GLU A 247 2.98 19.61 12.01
C GLU A 247 4.15 18.62 12.08
N LEU A 248 4.39 17.87 11.01
CA LEU A 248 5.38 16.79 10.97
C LEU A 248 6.45 17.00 9.90
N ASN A 249 6.32 18.01 9.04
CA ASN A 249 7.24 18.29 7.93
C ASN A 249 7.42 17.08 6.98
N LEU A 250 6.32 16.43 6.61
CA LEU A 250 6.27 15.25 5.75
C LEU A 250 5.48 15.54 4.47
N ASP A 251 6.11 15.47 3.30
CA ASP A 251 5.46 15.65 1.99
C ASP A 251 4.96 14.30 1.44
N LEU A 252 3.74 13.93 1.82
CA LEU A 252 3.15 12.62 1.55
C LEU A 252 2.01 12.70 0.52
N GLU A 253 1.83 11.62 -0.26
CA GLU A 253 0.65 11.48 -1.10
C GLU A 253 -0.63 11.58 -0.25
N LEU A 254 -1.68 12.18 -0.81
CA LEU A 254 -2.91 12.46 -0.08
C LEU A 254 -3.51 11.22 0.62
N THR A 255 -3.46 10.06 -0.04
CA THR A 255 -3.97 8.80 0.56
C THR A 255 -3.16 8.34 1.76
N SER A 256 -1.85 8.59 1.78
CA SER A 256 -0.98 8.31 2.92
C SER A 256 -1.29 9.23 4.10
N CYS A 257 -1.80 10.44 3.86
CA CYS A 257 -2.10 11.41 4.90
C CYS A 257 -3.38 11.08 5.70
N GLY A 258 -4.27 10.24 5.16
CA GLY A 258 -5.54 9.91 5.82
C GLY A 258 -5.37 9.30 7.22
N VAL A 259 -4.25 8.62 7.48
CA VAL A 259 -3.96 8.04 8.81
C VAL A 259 -3.91 9.09 9.91
N PHE A 260 -3.48 10.32 9.62
CA PHE A 260 -3.42 11.38 10.62
C PHE A 260 -4.81 11.87 11.00
N GLU A 261 -5.68 12.11 10.02
CA GLU A 261 -7.05 12.54 10.31
C GLU A 261 -7.86 11.42 10.97
N SER A 262 -7.57 10.16 10.64
CA SER A 262 -8.24 9.03 11.27
C SER A 262 -8.07 9.00 12.79
N LEU A 263 -6.95 9.51 13.34
CA LEU A 263 -6.74 9.62 14.79
C LEU A 263 -7.80 10.50 15.47
N ASN A 264 -8.33 11.52 14.77
CA ASN A 264 -9.39 12.38 15.30
C ASN A 264 -10.77 11.69 15.31
N LYS A 265 -10.93 10.58 14.60
CA LYS A 265 -12.21 9.84 14.48
C LYS A 265 -12.26 8.60 15.37
N ILE A 266 -11.12 8.15 15.89
CA ILE A 266 -11.03 7.01 16.79
C ILE A 266 -11.36 7.47 18.20
N ASN A 267 -12.14 6.68 18.93
CA ASN A 267 -12.39 6.95 20.34
C ASN A 267 -11.06 6.89 21.13
N SER A 268 -10.74 7.95 21.87
CA SER A 268 -9.49 8.08 22.64
C SER A 268 -9.16 6.85 23.51
N VAL A 269 -10.17 6.21 24.12
CA VAL A 269 -10.00 5.00 24.94
C VAL A 269 -9.43 3.83 24.13
N GLU A 270 -9.70 3.78 22.82
CA GLU A 270 -9.14 2.75 21.96
C GLU A 270 -7.66 2.94 21.64
N LEU A 271 -7.12 4.15 21.81
CA LEU A 271 -5.72 4.47 21.55
C LEU A 271 -4.91 4.54 22.86
N GLU A 272 -5.53 4.98 23.94
CA GLU A 272 -4.88 5.29 25.21
C GLU A 272 -3.97 4.16 25.71
N ASN A 273 -2.74 4.50 26.09
CA ASN A 273 -1.70 3.57 26.56
C ASN A 273 -1.27 2.46 25.56
N LYS A 274 -1.68 2.53 24.29
CA LYS A 274 -1.29 1.57 23.25
C LYS A 274 -0.13 2.06 22.39
N ASN A 275 0.45 1.13 21.63
CA ASN A 275 1.41 1.43 20.57
C ASN A 275 0.65 1.55 19.26
N VAL A 276 0.50 2.79 18.76
CA VAL A 276 -0.25 3.08 17.54
C VAL A 276 0.73 3.29 16.40
N ILE A 277 0.63 2.48 15.36
CA ILE A 277 1.54 2.49 14.22
C ILE A 277 0.81 3.06 13.00
N LEU A 278 1.24 4.21 12.53
CA LEU A 278 0.74 4.85 11.30
C LEU A 278 1.60 4.43 10.12
N ILE A 279 1.03 3.67 9.18
CA ILE A 279 1.75 3.25 7.97
C ILE A 279 1.71 4.38 6.93
N LEU A 280 2.87 4.89 6.54
CA LEU A 280 2.99 5.97 5.56
C LEU A 280 3.43 5.40 4.21
N THR A 281 2.56 5.47 3.20
CA THR A 281 2.62 4.59 2.03
C THR A 281 3.37 5.13 0.82
N ALA A 282 3.48 6.45 0.64
CA ALA A 282 4.15 7.09 -0.50
C ALA A 282 4.47 8.57 -0.25
N LEU A 283 5.55 9.07 -0.86
CA LEU A 283 5.85 10.51 -0.93
C LEU A 283 5.05 11.19 -2.05
N ASP A 284 4.66 12.45 -1.83
CA ASP A 284 4.07 13.26 -2.90
C ASP A 284 5.14 13.60 -3.95
N ARG A 285 4.98 13.10 -5.16
CA ARG A 285 5.91 13.34 -6.26
C ARG A 285 5.37 14.51 -7.09
N LYS A 286 6.01 15.66 -6.94
CA LYS A 286 5.72 16.87 -7.74
C LYS A 286 6.29 16.77 -9.15
#